data_AF-A0A847NV82-F1
#
_entry.id   AF-A0A847NV82-F1
#
_cell.length_a   1.000
_cell.length_b   1.000
_cell.length_c   1.000
_cell.angle_alpha   90.00
_cell.angle_beta   90.00
_cell.angle_gamma   90.00
#
_symmetry.space_group_name_H-M   'P 1'
#
loop_
_entity.id
_entity.type
_entity.pdbx_description
1 polymer ?
#
loop_
_entity_poly.entity_id
_entity_poly.type
_entity_poly.pdbx_seq_one_letter_code
_entity_poly.pdbx_strand_id
1 'polypeptide(L)' 'LSHNISFLNKMTKTIIIMKNGIIKYQGDLLNGILQGLLPKPEIIKFIDLANKKSANLAYTLDEKELLKDIYRSVF' A
#
# COMPACT_ATOMS: atom_id res chain seq x y z
N LEU A 1 7.06 5.60 17.78
CA LEU A 1 6.32 4.67 16.90
C LEU A 1 5.21 5.45 16.21
N SER A 2 5.12 5.43 14.88
CA SER A 2 4.07 6.13 14.12
C SER A 2 3.09 5.13 13.53
N HIS A 3 1.82 5.52 13.42
CA HIS A 3 0.75 4.72 12.81
C HIS A 3 0.24 5.33 11.50
N ASN A 4 0.80 6.47 11.07
CA ASN A 4 0.40 7.14 9.85
C ASN A 4 1.15 6.54 8.65
N ILE A 5 0.44 5.72 7.86
CA ILE A 5 1.00 5.02 6.69
C ILE A 5 1.50 5.99 5.63
N SER A 6 0.80 7.11 5.39
CA SER A 6 1.22 8.11 4.40
C SER A 6 2.54 8.76 4.79
N PHE A 7 2.72 9.06 6.08
CA PHE A 7 3.99 9.55 6.60
C PHE A 7 5.10 8.47 6.51
N LEU A 8 4.81 7.23 6.90
CA LEU A 8 5.78 6.13 6.87
C LEU A 8 6.25 5.83 5.44
N ASN A 9 5.36 5.86 4.46
CA ASN A 9 5.69 5.63 3.06
C ASN A 9 6.73 6.64 2.52
N LYS A 10 6.67 7.89 2.98
CA LYS A 10 7.60 8.95 2.54
C LYS A 10 8.98 8.85 3.20
N MET A 11 9.03 8.34 4.43
CA MET A 11 10.23 8.43 5.28
C MET A 11 10.99 7.11 5.39
N THR A 12 10.37 5.98 5.04
CA THR A 12 10.94 4.65 5.32
C THR A 12 10.92 3.75 4.10
N LYS A 13 12.01 2.99 3.91
CA LYS A 13 12.10 1.94 2.90
C LYS A 13 11.65 0.58 3.42
N THR A 14 11.78 0.37 4.73
CA THR A 14 11.52 -0.91 5.39
C THR A 14 10.84 -0.63 6.72
N ILE A 15 9.88 -1.48 7.07
CA ILE A 15 9.14 -1.44 8.31
C ILE A 15 9.30 -2.75 9.07
N ILE A 16 9.15 -2.67 10.39
CA ILE A 16 9.03 -3.83 11.27
C ILE A 16 7.67 -3.71 11.96
N ILE A 17 6.85 -4.75 11.83
CA ILE A 17 5.55 -4.85 12.50
C ILE A 17 5.72 -5.80 13.69
N MET A 18 5.47 -5.27 14.88
CA MET A 18 5.52 -6.03 16.12
C MET A 18 4.13 -6.14 16.73
N LYS A 19 3.80 -7.32 17.26
CA LYS A 19 2.57 -7.55 18.04
C LYS A 19 2.94 -8.32 19.30
N ASN A 20 2.60 -7.76 20.47
CA ASN A 20 2.89 -8.33 21.79
C ASN A 20 4.38 -8.67 21.99
N GLY A 21 5.28 -7.78 21.58
CA GLY A 21 6.74 -7.98 21.69
C GLY A 21 7.34 -8.93 20.66
N ILE A 22 6.53 -9.56 19.80
CA ILE A 22 7.00 -10.49 18.76
C ILE A 22 6.98 -9.78 17.39
N ILE A 23 8.08 -9.91 16.64
CA ILE A 23 8.13 -9.45 15.25
C ILE A 23 7.23 -10.35 14.41
N LYS A 24 6.22 -9.76 13.78
CA LYS A 24 5.28 -10.46 12.88
C LYS A 24 5.66 -10.29 11.42
N TYR A 25 6.34 -9.20 11.08
CA TYR A 25 6.75 -8.91 9.71
C TYR A 25 7.93 -7.94 9.71
N GLN A 26 8.81 -8.13 8.73
CA GLN A 26 9.90 -7.23 8.40
C GLN A 26 10.04 -7.19 6.88
N GLY A 27 9.93 -5.99 6.31
CA GLY A 27 9.95 -5.83 4.85
C GLY A 27 9.41 -4.47 4.43
N ASP A 28 8.99 -4.34 3.17
CA ASP A 28 8.42 -3.12 2.65
C ASP A 28 6.99 -2.88 3.17
N LEU A 29 6.61 -1.60 3.16
CA LEU A 29 5.32 -1.16 3.70
C LEU A 29 4.13 -1.71 2.90
N LEU A 30 4.24 -1.78 1.57
CA LEU A 30 3.16 -2.20 0.69
C LEU A 30 2.77 -3.66 0.95
N ASN A 31 3.76 -4.55 1.02
CA ASN A 31 3.52 -5.96 1.31
C ASN A 31 2.89 -6.16 2.70
N GLY A 32 3.33 -5.40 3.70
CA GLY A 32 2.68 -5.41 5.03
C GLY A 32 1.19 -5.01 4.98
N ILE A 33 0.83 -4.06 4.13
CA ILE A 33 -0.57 -3.64 3.91
C ILE A 33 -1.36 -4.72 3.16
N LEU A 34 -0.80 -5.28 2.08
CA LEU A 34 -1.47 -6.29 1.25
C LEU A 34 -1.69 -7.61 2.00
N GLN A 35 -0.81 -7.96 2.94
CA GLN A 35 -0.97 -9.10 3.85
C GLN A 35 -1.99 -8.85 4.98
N GLY A 36 -2.58 -7.66 5.06
CA GLY A 36 -3.57 -7.32 6.09
C GLY A 36 -2.97 -7.10 7.48
N LEU A 37 -1.65 -6.90 7.59
CA LEU A 37 -0.97 -6.62 8.85
C LEU A 37 -1.08 -5.14 9.26
N LEU A 38 -1.35 -4.28 8.28
CA LEU A 38 -1.59 -2.85 8.45
C LEU A 38 -2.94 -2.46 7.82
N PRO A 39 -3.59 -1.39 8.32
CA PRO A 39 -4.81 -0.89 7.71
C PRO A 39 -4.55 -0.43 6.27
N LYS A 40 -5.50 -0.68 5.37
CA LYS A 40 -5.39 -0.22 3.99
C LYS A 40 -5.57 1.30 3.92
N PRO A 41 -4.61 2.07 3.36
CA PRO A 41 -4.81 3.48 3.07
C PRO A 41 -5.78 3.66 1.88
N GLU A 42 -6.32 4.87 1.73
CA GLU A 42 -7.32 5.19 0.69
C GLU A 42 -6.85 4.84 -0.73
N ILE A 43 -5.57 5.05 -1.05
CA ILE A 43 -5.01 4.69 -2.36
C ILE A 43 -5.12 3.19 -2.66
N ILE A 44 -4.86 2.31 -1.68
CA ILE A 44 -4.98 0.86 -1.84
C ILE A 44 -6.45 0.44 -1.92
N LYS A 45 -7.33 1.06 -1.12
CA LYS A 45 -8.78 0.81 -1.20
C LYS A 45 -9.34 1.19 -2.57
N PHE A 46 -8.88 2.30 -3.15
CA PHE A 46 -9.25 2.71 -4.50
C PHE A 46 -8.82 1.66 -5.53
N ILE A 47 -7.57 1.20 -5.47
CA ILE A 47 -7.04 0.17 -6.38
C ILE A 47 -7.83 -1.14 -6.24
N ASP A 48 -8.14 -1.58 -5.02
CA ASP A 48 -8.99 -2.76 -4.77
C ASP A 48 -10.35 -2.63 -5.48
N LEU A 49 -10.99 -1.46 -5.37
CA LEU A 49 -12.30 -1.19 -5.99
C LEU A 49 -12.22 -1.13 -7.52
N ALA A 50 -11.17 -0.51 -8.06
CA ALA A 50 -10.95 -0.44 -9.51
C ALA A 50 -10.67 -1.82 -10.10
N ASN A 51 -9.84 -2.63 -9.44
CA ASN A 51 -9.50 -3.98 -9.89
C ASN A 51 -10.68 -4.95 -9.79
N LYS A 52 -11.58 -4.77 -8.82
CA LYS A 52 -12.89 -5.47 -8.80
C LYS A 52 -13.75 -5.16 -10.03
N LYS A 53 -13.51 -4.03 -10.70
CA LYS A 53 -14.15 -3.63 -11.96
C LYS A 53 -13.27 -3.89 -13.18
N SER A 54 -12.28 -4.77 -13.07
CA SER A 54 -11.38 -5.19 -14.16
C SER A 54 -10.43 -4.11 -14.69
N ALA A 55 -10.13 -3.06 -13.91
CA ALA A 55 -9.19 -2.02 -14.32
C ALA A 55 -7.72 -2.48 -14.36
N ASN A 56 -7.37 -3.60 -13.71
CA ASN A 56 -6.03 -4.20 -13.67
C ASN A 56 -4.89 -3.24 -13.29
N LEU A 57 -5.15 -2.29 -12.39
CA LEU A 57 -4.17 -1.36 -11.84
C LEU A 57 -3.17 -2.05 -10.92
N ALA A 58 -1.90 -1.70 -11.05
CA ALA A 58 -0.83 -2.13 -10.16
C ALA A 58 -0.97 -1.49 -8.77
N TYR A 59 -0.69 -2.28 -7.73
CA TYR A 59 -0.69 -1.76 -6.35
C TYR A 59 0.49 -0.83 -6.12
N THR A 60 0.20 0.37 -5.63
CA THR A 60 1.20 1.37 -5.31
C THR A 60 0.73 2.26 -4.17
N LEU A 61 1.69 2.84 -3.44
CA LEU A 61 1.46 3.91 -2.46
C LEU A 61 1.88 5.28 -3.02
N ASP A 62 2.31 5.34 -4.28
CA ASP A 62 2.67 6.56 -4.99
C ASP A 62 1.53 6.98 -5.92
N GLU A 63 0.97 8.16 -5.66
CA GLU A 63 -0.11 8.78 -6.43
C GLU A 63 0.28 9.01 -7.90
N LYS A 64 1.54 9.32 -8.19
CA LYS A 64 2.02 9.55 -9.57
C LYS A 64 2.06 8.26 -10.37
N GLU A 65 2.52 7.17 -9.75
CA GLU A 65 2.52 5.85 -10.40
C GLU A 65 1.10 5.37 -10.63
N LEU A 66 0.19 5.56 -9.65
CA LEU A 66 -1.22 5.23 -9.83
C LEU A 66 -1.83 6.02 -10.99
N LEU A 67 -1.57 7.33 -11.06
CA LEU A 67 -2.09 8.17 -12.13
C LEU A 67 -1.61 7.71 -13.50
N LYS A 68 -0.30 7.39 -13.64
CA LYS A 68 0.26 6.85 -14.88
C LYS A 68 -0.44 5.56 -15.30
N ASP A 69 -0.73 4.69 -14.33
CA ASP A 69 -1.34 3.40 -14.61
C ASP A 69 -2.82 3.54 -15.01
N ILE A 70 -3.55 4.44 -14.35
CA ILE A 70 -4.91 4.83 -14.76
C ILE A 70 -4.90 5.33 -16.20
N TYR A 71 -4.01 6.26 -16.56
CA TYR A 71 -3.94 6.76 -17.93
C TYR A 71 -3.64 5.65 -18.93
N ARG A 72 -2.76 4.70 -18.60
CA ARG A 72 -2.46 3.54 -19.46
C ARG A 72 -3.64 2.57 -19.60
N SER A 73 -4.47 2.43 -18.57
CA SER A 73 -5.60 1.49 -18.57
C SER A 73 -6.79 1.93 -19.44
N VAL A 74 -6.85 3.20 -19.82
CA VAL A 74 -7.96 3.79 -20.61
C VAL A 74 -7.69 3.73 -22.12
N PHE A 75 -6.46 3.39 -22.53
CA PHE A 75 -6.06 3.17 -23.92
C PHE A 75 -5.94 1.68 -24.22
#